data_AF-A0A812IX16-F1
#
_entry.id   AF-A0A812IX16-F1
#
_cell.length_a   1.000
_cell.length_b   1.000
_cell.length_c   1.000
_cell.angle_alpha   90.00
_cell.angle_beta   90.00
_cell.angle_gamma   90.00
#
_symmetry.space_group_name_H-M   'P 1'
#
loop_
_entity.id
_entity.type
_entity.pdbx_description
1 polymer ?
#
loop_
_entity_poly.entity_id
_entity_poly.type
_entity_poly.pdbx_seq_one_letter_code
_entity_poly.pdbx_strand_id
1 'polypeptide(L)'
;MFGSLTSSMTTLLRSISGGMNWEGPAEALGEVGTEWEALFTMYVAFSCFAVLNVMTGVFCHSAISGAQQDEHLMVQSLLQEKDKFRQKFEHLFKEVDDDGTGRITLNEFERHFKDEAMAELFEALGLGSTDAWSLFQEGTSETYQS
;
A
#
# COMPACT_ATOMS: atom_id res chain seq x y z
N MET A 1 49.48 -9.21 -10.91
CA MET A 1 48.47 -9.33 -9.82
C MET A 1 48.75 -8.29 -8.74
N PHE A 2 49.96 -8.30 -8.18
CA PHE A 2 50.41 -7.30 -7.20
C PHE A 2 51.67 -6.62 -7.74
N GLY A 3 51.73 -5.29 -7.73
CA GLY A 3 52.87 -4.55 -8.32
C GLY A 3 52.68 -3.04 -8.36
N SER A 4 51.42 -2.58 -8.31
CA SER A 4 51.06 -1.19 -8.03
C SER A 4 49.80 -1.15 -7.17
N LEU A 5 49.60 -0.07 -6.41
CA LEU A 5 48.42 0.11 -5.56
C LEU A 5 47.11 -0.08 -6.36
N THR A 6 47.04 0.52 -7.55
CA THR A 6 45.88 0.41 -8.44
C THR A 6 45.65 -1.02 -8.93
N SER A 7 46.71 -1.77 -9.24
CA SER A 7 46.60 -3.19 -9.60
C SER A 7 46.03 -4.01 -8.45
N SER A 8 46.55 -3.81 -7.23
CA SER A 8 46.06 -4.52 -6.03
C SER A 8 44.61 -4.19 -5.72
N MET A 9 44.22 -2.91 -5.80
CA MET A 9 42.82 -2.49 -5.62
C MET A 9 41.90 -3.11 -6.68
N THR A 10 42.37 -3.21 -7.93
CA THR A 10 41.61 -3.83 -9.01
C THR A 10 41.45 -5.34 -8.79
N THR A 11 42.49 -6.02 -8.30
CA THR A 11 42.41 -7.45 -7.94
C THR A 11 41.41 -7.69 -6.82
N LEU A 12 41.45 -6.89 -5.74
CA LEU A 12 40.49 -6.98 -4.63
C LEU A 12 39.04 -6.79 -5.13
N LEU A 13 38.81 -5.75 -5.95
CA LEU A 13 37.50 -5.49 -6.52
C LEU A 13 37.02 -6.64 -7.41
N ARG A 14 37.88 -7.15 -8.30
CA ARG A 14 37.54 -8.27 -9.21
C ARG A 14 37.24 -9.56 -8.45
N SER A 15 37.91 -9.81 -7.33
CA SER A 15 37.64 -10.99 -6.49
C SER A 15 36.28 -10.94 -5.81
N ILE A 16 35.78 -9.76 -5.43
CA ILE A 16 34.45 -9.60 -4.81
C ILE A 16 33.35 -9.56 -5.88
N SER A 17 33.57 -8.87 -7.00
CA SER A 17 32.57 -8.69 -8.05
C SER A 17 32.38 -9.91 -8.96
N GLY A 18 33.13 -11.00 -8.74
CA GLY A 18 33.11 -12.19 -9.60
C GLY A 18 33.86 -12.00 -10.92
N GLY A 19 34.64 -10.93 -11.08
CA GLY A 19 35.48 -10.68 -12.25
C GLY A 19 36.71 -11.60 -12.34
N MET A 20 37.08 -12.28 -11.25
CA MET A 20 38.07 -13.35 -11.23
C MET A 20 37.88 -14.26 -10.01
N ASN A 21 38.35 -15.51 -10.11
CA ASN A 21 38.39 -16.42 -8.96
C ASN A 21 39.34 -15.86 -7.89
N TRP A 22 38.85 -15.80 -6.65
CA TRP A 22 39.61 -15.28 -5.49
C TRP A 22 40.70 -16.25 -5.01
N GLU A 23 40.59 -17.53 -5.37
CA GLU A 23 41.56 -18.60 -5.05
C GLU A 23 42.96 -18.29 -5.61
N GLY A 24 43.09 -17.91 -6.89
CA GLY A 24 44.39 -17.61 -7.49
C GLY A 24 45.18 -16.49 -6.79
N PRO A 25 44.59 -15.32 -6.49
CA PRO A 25 45.25 -14.31 -5.66
C PRO A 25 45.51 -14.76 -4.21
N ALA A 26 44.66 -15.61 -3.62
CA ALA A 26 44.84 -16.13 -2.28
C ALA A 26 46.04 -17.10 -2.21
N GLU A 27 46.14 -18.04 -3.14
CA GLU A 27 47.27 -18.97 -3.27
C GLU A 27 48.59 -18.22 -3.48
N ALA A 28 48.60 -17.20 -4.35
CA ALA A 28 49.78 -16.35 -4.57
C ALA A 28 50.22 -15.58 -3.30
N LEU A 29 49.29 -15.27 -2.39
CA LEU A 29 49.61 -14.70 -1.08
C LEU A 29 50.04 -15.79 -0.08
N GLY A 30 49.51 -17.01 -0.20
CA GLY A 30 49.93 -18.18 0.58
C GLY A 30 51.39 -18.57 0.35
N GLU A 31 51.91 -18.38 -0.87
CA GLU A 31 53.35 -18.53 -1.17
C GLU A 31 54.24 -17.57 -0.36
N VAL A 32 53.71 -16.40 0.04
CA VAL A 32 54.40 -15.42 0.90
C VAL A 32 54.18 -15.73 2.38
N GLY A 33 53.01 -16.26 2.73
CA GLY A 33 52.72 -16.81 4.05
C GLY A 33 51.23 -17.03 4.28
N THR A 34 50.89 -18.10 5.01
CA THR A 34 49.51 -18.52 5.29
C THR A 34 48.68 -17.45 6.03
N GLU A 35 49.31 -16.58 6.81
CA GLU A 35 48.67 -15.43 7.47
C GLU A 35 48.03 -14.47 6.45
N TRP A 36 48.72 -14.20 5.33
CA TRP A 36 48.26 -13.29 4.29
C TRP A 36 47.12 -13.89 3.47
N GLU A 37 47.20 -15.19 3.18
CA GLU A 37 46.13 -15.96 2.57
C GLU A 37 44.86 -15.96 3.43
N ALA A 38 45.01 -16.20 4.74
CA ALA A 38 43.89 -16.18 5.68
C ALA A 38 43.23 -14.80 5.79
N LEU A 39 44.04 -13.73 5.89
CA LEU A 39 43.54 -12.35 5.91
C LEU A 39 42.78 -11.98 4.63
N PHE A 40 43.33 -12.34 3.47
CA PHE A 40 42.68 -12.09 2.18
C PHE A 40 41.36 -12.86 2.05
N THR A 41 41.35 -14.13 2.44
CA THR A 41 40.15 -14.97 2.41
C THR A 41 39.07 -14.44 3.35
N MET A 42 39.43 -14.00 4.56
CA MET A 42 38.50 -13.37 5.49
C MET A 42 37.93 -12.06 4.94
N TYR A 43 38.74 -11.24 4.27
CA TYR A 43 38.28 -10.02 3.61
C TYR A 43 37.23 -10.31 2.52
N VAL A 44 37.48 -11.31 1.66
CA VAL A 44 36.53 -11.70 0.60
C VAL A 44 35.23 -12.23 1.22
N ALA A 45 35.32 -13.14 2.19
CA ALA A 45 34.15 -13.70 2.87
C ALA A 45 33.31 -12.61 3.55
N PHE A 46 33.94 -11.73 4.33
CA PHE A 46 33.26 -10.62 5.00
C PHE A 46 32.59 -9.69 3.99
N SER A 47 33.28 -9.33 2.90
CA SER A 47 32.71 -8.46 1.86
C SER A 47 31.49 -9.10 1.19
N CYS A 48 31.55 -10.40 0.88
CA CYS A 48 30.42 -11.14 0.33
C CYS A 48 29.24 -11.18 1.31
N PHE A 49 29.47 -11.51 2.58
CA PHE A 49 28.40 -11.51 3.60
C PHE A 49 27.83 -10.11 3.82
N ALA A 50 28.66 -9.06 3.83
CA ALA A 50 28.21 -7.68 3.97
C ALA A 50 27.29 -7.28 2.80
N VAL A 51 27.69 -7.57 1.55
CA VAL A 51 26.88 -7.29 0.36
C VAL A 51 25.56 -8.07 0.40
N LEU A 52 25.60 -9.36 0.75
CA LEU A 52 24.40 -10.18 0.89
C LEU A 52 23.46 -9.62 1.95
N ASN A 53 23.99 -9.27 3.13
CA ASN A 53 23.19 -8.71 4.22
C ASN A 53 22.56 -7.36 3.85
N VAL A 54 23.30 -6.48 3.14
CA VAL A 54 22.76 -5.21 2.63
C VAL A 54 21.65 -5.46 1.62
N MET A 55 21.87 -6.37 0.66
CA MET A 55 20.86 -6.74 -0.34
C MET A 55 19.60 -7.30 0.31
N THR A 56 19.75 -8.26 1.23
CA THR A 56 18.64 -8.82 2.00
C THR A 56 17.91 -7.74 2.80
N GLY A 57 18.64 -6.82 3.42
CA GLY A 57 18.05 -5.67 4.12
C GLY A 57 17.20 -4.79 3.20
N VAL A 58 17.71 -4.45 2.01
CA VAL A 58 16.97 -3.67 1.01
C VAL A 58 15.73 -4.42 0.53
N PHE A 59 15.84 -5.72 0.19
CA PHE A 59 14.68 -6.50 -0.25
C PHE A 59 13.62 -6.64 0.85
N CYS A 60 14.04 -6.88 2.09
CA CYS A 60 13.14 -6.96 3.23
C CYS A 60 12.44 -5.62 3.46
N HIS A 61 13.18 -4.51 3.41
CA HIS A 61 12.60 -3.16 3.53
C HIS A 61 11.60 -2.87 2.41
N SER A 62 11.93 -3.19 1.16
CA SER A 62 11.01 -3.02 0.02
C SER A 62 9.76 -3.90 0.16
N ALA A 63 9.89 -5.14 0.63
CA ALA A 63 8.75 -6.03 0.85
C ALA A 63 7.82 -5.50 1.96
N ILE A 64 8.39 -5.03 3.07
CA ILE A 64 7.62 -4.44 4.19
C ILE A 64 6.95 -3.13 3.74
N SER A 65 7.69 -2.24 3.08
CA SER A 65 7.16 -0.96 2.60
C SER A 65 6.06 -1.14 1.55
N GLY A 66 6.19 -2.14 0.67
CA GLY A 66 5.14 -2.48 -0.30
C GLY A 66 3.86 -2.94 0.39
N ALA A 67 3.96 -3.84 1.36
CA ALA A 67 2.80 -4.30 2.13
C ALA A 67 2.10 -3.17 2.90
N GLN A 68 2.87 -2.26 3.50
CA GLN A 68 2.32 -1.09 4.21
C GLN A 68 1.66 -0.08 3.25
N GLN A 69 2.24 0.12 2.07
CA GLN A 69 1.68 1.02 1.06
C GLN A 69 0.35 0.48 0.53
N ASP A 70 0.25 -0.83 0.28
CA ASP A 70 -0.98 -1.47 -0.17
C ASP A 70 -2.11 -1.33 0.86
N GLU A 71 -1.82 -1.51 2.15
CA GLU A 71 -2.79 -1.28 3.23
C GLU A 71 -3.28 0.17 3.27
N HIS A 72 -2.35 1.14 3.22
CA HIS A 72 -2.72 2.56 3.23
C HIS A 72 -3.55 2.96 2.00
N LEU A 73 -3.19 2.45 0.81
CA LEU A 73 -3.96 2.69 -0.42
C LEU A 73 -5.36 2.08 -0.33
N MET A 74 -5.49 0.89 0.27
CA MET A 74 -6.79 0.26 0.49
C MET A 74 -7.67 1.06 1.47
N VAL A 75 -7.11 1.54 2.58
CA VAL A 75 -7.85 2.40 3.51
C VAL A 75 -8.27 3.70 2.84
N GLN A 76 -7.38 4.32 2.06
CA GLN A 76 -7.66 5.55 1.35
C GLN A 76 -8.74 5.37 0.28
N SER A 77 -8.73 4.24 -0.46
CA SER A 77 -9.76 3.96 -1.47
C SER A 77 -11.13 3.77 -0.83
N LEU A 78 -11.21 3.06 0.30
CA LEU A 78 -12.44 2.92 1.08
C LEU A 78 -12.98 4.28 1.56
N LEU A 79 -12.12 5.14 2.11
CA LEU A 79 -12.52 6.49 2.53
C LEU A 79 -13.05 7.32 1.36
N GLN A 80 -12.37 7.29 0.21
CA GLN A 80 -12.81 8.00 -1.00
C GLN A 80 -14.14 7.47 -1.53
N GLU A 81 -14.37 6.16 -1.46
CA GLU A 81 -15.65 5.57 -1.86
C GLU A 81 -16.78 6.00 -0.93
N LYS A 82 -16.54 6.02 0.39
CA LYS A 82 -17.50 6.55 1.37
C LYS A 82 -17.80 8.04 1.15
N ASP A 83 -16.78 8.85 0.85
CA ASP A 83 -16.98 10.27 0.56
C ASP A 83 -17.76 10.49 -0.73
N LYS A 84 -17.49 9.71 -1.78
CA LYS A 84 -18.29 9.75 -3.02
C LYS A 84 -19.74 9.35 -2.77
N PHE A 85 -19.96 8.31 -1.96
CA PHE A 85 -21.30 7.87 -1.58
C PHE A 85 -22.03 8.98 -0.83
N ARG A 86 -21.37 9.58 0.16
CA ARG A 86 -21.91 10.72 0.92
C ARG A 86 -22.27 11.90 0.03
N GLN A 87 -21.40 12.28 -0.92
CA GLN A 87 -21.66 13.39 -1.84
C GLN A 87 -22.86 13.12 -2.75
N LYS A 88 -22.99 11.90 -3.28
CA LYS A 88 -24.18 11.51 -4.05
C LYS A 88 -25.45 11.60 -3.20
N PHE A 89 -25.36 11.13 -1.96
CA PHE A 89 -26.46 11.20 -1.00
C PHE A 89 -26.87 12.64 -0.69
N GLU A 90 -25.90 13.52 -0.42
CA GLU A 90 -26.13 14.95 -0.17
C GLU A 90 -26.72 15.66 -1.40
N HIS A 91 -26.36 15.25 -2.62
CA HIS A 91 -26.94 15.79 -3.85
C HIS A 91 -28.41 15.37 -4.01
N LEU A 92 -28.69 14.07 -3.89
CA LEU A 92 -30.04 13.53 -4.02
C LEU A 92 -30.96 14.05 -2.91
N PHE A 93 -30.46 14.20 -1.68
CA PHE A 93 -31.22 14.83 -0.60
C PHE A 93 -31.62 16.27 -0.93
N LYS A 94 -30.73 17.05 -1.55
CA LYS A 94 -31.04 18.42 -1.97
C LYS A 94 -32.03 18.50 -3.13
N GLU A 95 -32.11 17.47 -3.96
CA GLU A 95 -33.09 17.41 -5.05
C GLU A 95 -34.49 17.07 -4.56
N VAL A 96 -34.61 16.38 -3.42
CA VAL A 96 -35.90 15.96 -2.83
C VAL A 96 -36.40 16.92 -1.74
N ASP A 97 -35.49 17.63 -1.08
CA ASP A 97 -35.75 18.65 -0.04
C ASP A 97 -36.25 19.97 -0.69
N ASP A 98 -37.50 19.95 -1.18
CA ASP A 98 -38.18 21.08 -1.82
C ASP A 98 -38.27 22.31 -0.90
N ASP A 99 -38.42 22.10 0.41
CA ASP A 99 -38.55 23.16 1.42
C ASP A 99 -37.22 23.64 2.02
N GLY A 100 -36.11 22.95 1.70
CA GLY A 100 -34.76 23.31 2.14
C GLY A 100 -34.55 23.19 3.65
N THR A 101 -35.36 22.38 4.34
CA THR A 101 -35.28 22.21 5.80
C THR A 101 -34.16 21.26 6.22
N GLY A 102 -33.51 20.58 5.26
CA GLY A 102 -32.50 19.56 5.50
C GLY A 102 -33.08 18.25 6.00
N ARG A 103 -34.41 18.06 5.90
CA ARG A 103 -35.13 16.85 6.29
C ARG A 103 -36.16 16.53 5.22
N ILE A 104 -36.18 15.29 4.75
CA ILE A 104 -37.21 14.85 3.82
C ILE A 104 -38.50 14.61 4.61
N THR A 105 -39.55 15.37 4.33
CA THR A 105 -40.87 15.14 4.92
C THR A 105 -41.63 14.04 4.18
N LEU A 106 -42.64 13.45 4.82
CA LEU A 106 -43.42 12.34 4.23
C LEU A 106 -44.16 12.75 2.94
N ASN A 107 -44.55 14.03 2.83
CA ASN A 107 -45.15 14.57 1.61
C ASN A 107 -44.14 14.71 0.47
N GLU A 108 -42.94 15.25 0.74
CA GLU A 108 -41.86 15.35 -0.26
C GLU A 108 -41.40 13.96 -0.68
N PHE A 109 -41.30 13.05 0.28
CA PHE A 109 -41.04 11.65 0.05
C PHE A 109 -42.05 11.03 -0.91
N GLU A 110 -43.36 11.11 -0.62
CA GLU A 110 -44.41 10.51 -1.46
C GLU A 110 -44.48 11.13 -2.86
N ARG A 111 -44.13 12.41 -2.99
CA ARG A 111 -44.10 13.15 -4.24
C ARG A 111 -42.95 12.72 -5.15
N HIS A 112 -41.78 12.46 -4.56
CA HIS A 112 -40.56 12.03 -5.27
C HIS A 112 -40.33 10.51 -5.20
N PHE A 113 -41.14 9.75 -4.49
CA PHE A 113 -41.00 8.28 -4.35
C PHE A 113 -41.08 7.54 -5.69
N LYS A 114 -41.76 8.12 -6.68
CA LYS A 114 -41.87 7.58 -8.04
C LYS A 114 -40.81 8.14 -9.00
N ASP A 115 -40.01 9.10 -8.56
CA ASP A 115 -38.91 9.61 -9.38
C ASP A 115 -37.77 8.59 -9.42
N GLU A 116 -37.18 8.49 -10.61
CA GLU A 116 -36.05 7.60 -10.88
C GLU A 116 -34.86 7.92 -9.96
N ALA A 117 -34.65 9.19 -9.59
CA ALA A 117 -33.61 9.63 -8.66
C ALA A 117 -33.79 9.05 -7.23
N MET A 118 -35.03 8.88 -6.77
CA MET A 118 -35.30 8.32 -5.44
C MET A 118 -35.17 6.79 -5.43
N ALA A 119 -35.55 6.14 -6.53
CA ALA A 119 -35.29 4.71 -6.74
C ALA A 119 -33.78 4.42 -6.78
N GLU A 120 -32.99 5.22 -7.48
CA GLU A 120 -31.53 5.13 -7.52
C GLU A 120 -30.89 5.35 -6.14
N LEU A 121 -31.42 6.28 -5.33
CA LEU A 121 -30.97 6.52 -3.96
C LEU A 121 -31.12 5.28 -3.08
N PHE A 122 -32.26 4.60 -3.19
CA PHE A 122 -32.53 3.39 -2.41
C PHE A 122 -31.74 2.19 -2.88
N GLU A 123 -31.60 2.03 -4.18
CA GLU A 123 -30.73 1.00 -4.76
C GLU A 123 -29.27 1.21 -4.34
N ALA A 124 -28.80 2.46 -4.30
CA ALA A 124 -27.47 2.81 -3.80
C ALA A 124 -27.30 2.51 -2.30
N LEU A 125 -28.35 2.66 -1.49
CA LEU A 125 -28.38 2.24 -0.07
C LEU A 125 -28.49 0.71 0.11
N GLY A 126 -28.64 -0.06 -0.97
CA GLY A 126 -28.89 -1.49 -0.91
C GLY A 126 -30.28 -1.85 -0.38
N LEU A 127 -31.21 -0.90 -0.39
CA LEU A 127 -32.59 -1.06 0.05
C LEU A 127 -33.48 -1.25 -1.18
N GLY A 128 -34.33 -2.27 -1.15
CA GLY A 128 -35.41 -2.35 -2.14
C GLY A 128 -36.39 -1.19 -1.95
N SER A 129 -37.06 -0.75 -3.02
CA SER A 129 -38.10 0.28 -2.97
C SER A 129 -39.22 0.00 -1.94
N THR A 130 -39.48 -1.28 -1.64
CA THR A 130 -40.40 -1.73 -0.58
C THR A 130 -39.84 -1.57 0.84
N ASP A 131 -38.54 -1.81 1.04
CA ASP A 131 -37.87 -1.68 2.34
C ASP A 131 -37.65 -0.20 2.70
N ALA A 132 -37.38 0.62 1.68
CA ALA A 132 -37.27 2.06 1.75
C ALA A 132 -38.52 2.74 2.33
N TRP A 133 -39.70 2.37 1.82
CA TRP A 133 -40.98 2.87 2.32
C TRP A 133 -41.22 2.46 3.77
N SER A 134 -40.91 1.20 4.10
CA SER A 134 -41.07 0.64 5.44
C SER A 134 -40.17 1.35 6.47
N LEU A 135 -38.90 1.59 6.13
CA LEU A 135 -37.94 2.31 6.97
C LEU A 135 -38.34 3.77 7.20
N PHE A 136 -38.89 4.44 6.19
CA PHE A 136 -39.36 5.82 6.34
C PHE A 136 -40.59 5.91 7.26
N GLN A 137 -41.48 4.92 7.18
CA GLN A 137 -42.66 4.81 8.05
C GLN A 137 -42.30 4.49 9.51
N GLU A 138 -41.28 3.66 9.73
CA GLU A 138 -40.75 3.35 11.07
C GLU A 138 -39.98 4.54 11.68
N GLY A 139 -39.14 5.24 10.91
CA GLY A 139 -38.38 6.40 11.41
C GLY A 139 -39.24 7.63 11.76
N THR A 140 -40.42 7.76 11.14
CA THR A 140 -41.39 8.83 11.44
C THR A 140 -42.30 8.52 12.63
N SER A 141 -42.42 7.24 13.02
CA SER A 141 -43.21 6.83 14.19
C SER A 141 -42.44 6.95 15.52
N GLU A 142 -41.11 6.86 15.51
CA GLU A 142 -40.28 7.15 16.70
C GLU A 142 -40.20 8.65 17.05
N THR A 143 -40.32 9.55 16.07
CA THR A 143 -40.26 11.01 16.31
C THR A 143 -41.56 11.62 16.85
N TYR A 144 -42.66 10.85 16.90
CA TYR A 144 -43.96 11.30 17.42
C TYR A 144 -44.27 10.84 18.86
N GLN A 145 -43.39 10.06 19.50
CA GLN A 145 -43.56 9.61 20.89
C GLN A 145 -42.65 10.30 21.93
N SER A 146 -41.89 11.32 21.55
CA SER A 146 -41.07 12.13 22.47
C SER A 146 -41.56 13.56 22.62
#